data_AF-A0A855X606-F1
#
_entry.id   AF-A0A855X606-F1
#
_cell.length_a   1.000
_cell.length_b   1.000
_cell.length_c   1.000
_cell.angle_alpha   90.00
_cell.angle_beta   90.00
_cell.angle_gamma   90.00
#
_symmetry.space_group_name_H-M   'P 1'
#
loop_
_entity.id
_entity.type
_entity.pdbx_description
1 polymer ?
#
loop_
_entity_poly.entity_id
_entity_poly.type
_entity_poly.pdbx_seq_one_letter_code
_entity_poly.pdbx_strand_id
1 'polypeptide(L)'
;FCRYVLPYRGSNEPLDPWRKSLFDQYSGLSKTLKDSTDPVAAARVINNDLISWFKFDSRYYYHPTDQGITEMRAAKMGRCEDMTNLTIYAMRANGLAVTSDYTPFWSDTSNNHAWNSILLPDGKVVPFMGAEANPGEYTLAHKAAKIYRKTFENHPENLTFQDRKQKKIPGWLSGKSYIDVTPDYMRTCDLSVDLTVPVPDSIDIAYLCVFNTGEWQPIQWGKINRQSVTFSAMGTNVAYLPAYYLNEKIVPAGPPFICRDDCSRTILAPEQGNAVTVQLLSVGRTKPDGDIAGKMKSHLTAGKEYELMYWDGDWKSQGKATATDMPLQFDNVPAGCLYRLVATDSDNEERIFTLDGLLQVWW
;
A
#
# COMPACT_ATOMS: atom_id res chain seq x y z
N PHE A 1 11.55 4.60 -24.79
CA PHE A 1 12.54 3.55 -25.12
C PHE A 1 13.51 3.28 -23.95
N CYS A 2 14.48 4.16 -23.63
CA CYS A 2 15.52 3.86 -22.63
C CYS A 2 15.00 3.53 -21.22
N ARG A 3 13.91 4.17 -20.79
CA ARG A 3 13.33 3.99 -19.44
C ARG A 3 12.41 2.78 -19.28
N TYR A 4 11.79 2.34 -20.37
CA TYR A 4 10.64 1.42 -20.29
C TYR A 4 10.81 0.16 -21.15
N VAL A 5 11.84 0.10 -22.00
CA VAL A 5 12.13 -1.05 -22.88
C VAL A 5 13.51 -1.63 -22.60
N LEU A 6 14.54 -0.79 -22.48
CA LEU A 6 15.91 -1.23 -22.29
C LEU A 6 16.29 -1.77 -20.91
N PRO A 7 15.66 -1.39 -19.78
CA PRO A 7 16.15 -1.84 -18.48
C PRO A 7 16.14 -3.37 -18.38
N TYR A 8 17.26 -3.91 -17.87
CA TYR A 8 17.54 -5.35 -17.84
C TYR A 8 16.96 -6.07 -16.62
N ARG A 9 16.29 -5.33 -15.72
CA ARG A 9 15.64 -5.80 -14.50
C ARG A 9 14.33 -5.06 -14.23
N GLY A 10 13.47 -5.65 -13.42
CA GLY A 10 12.22 -5.06 -12.93
C GLY A 10 12.31 -4.59 -11.46
N SER A 11 13.10 -5.27 -10.64
CA SER A 11 13.37 -4.91 -9.24
C SER A 11 14.79 -5.33 -8.81
N ASN A 12 14.93 -6.17 -7.78
CA ASN A 12 16.19 -6.59 -7.17
C ASN A 12 16.48 -8.08 -7.37
N GLU A 13 15.79 -8.72 -8.31
CA GLU A 13 15.98 -10.12 -8.69
C GLU A 13 17.41 -10.42 -9.17
N PRO A 14 17.83 -11.70 -9.09
CA PRO A 14 19.05 -12.17 -9.74
C PRO A 14 19.08 -11.88 -11.24
N LEU A 15 20.27 -11.60 -11.77
CA LEU A 15 20.45 -11.36 -13.20
C LEU A 15 20.39 -12.67 -13.99
N ASP A 16 19.40 -12.75 -14.89
CA ASP A 16 19.24 -13.87 -15.81
C ASP A 16 19.21 -13.39 -17.28
N PRO A 17 19.70 -14.20 -18.24
CA PRO A 17 19.64 -13.89 -19.67
C PRO A 17 18.23 -14.14 -20.24
N TRP A 18 17.27 -13.27 -19.90
CA TRP A 18 15.86 -13.44 -20.27
C TRP A 18 15.52 -12.97 -21.69
N ARG A 19 16.19 -11.92 -22.17
CA ARG A 19 15.73 -11.15 -23.35
C ARG A 19 15.65 -11.96 -24.64
N LYS A 20 16.71 -12.70 -24.98
CA LYS A 20 16.73 -13.50 -26.22
C LYS A 20 15.68 -14.60 -26.19
N SER A 21 15.62 -15.36 -25.10
CA SER A 21 14.67 -16.47 -24.94
C SER A 21 13.22 -16.01 -25.06
N LEU A 22 12.86 -14.90 -24.42
CA LEU A 22 11.50 -14.35 -24.48
C LEU A 22 11.20 -13.67 -25.83
N PHE A 23 12.20 -13.06 -26.48
CA PHE A 23 12.02 -12.55 -27.84
C PHE A 23 11.75 -13.70 -28.83
N ASP A 24 12.54 -14.78 -28.75
CA ASP A 24 12.35 -15.96 -29.60
C ASP A 24 10.97 -16.60 -29.38
N GLN A 25 10.53 -16.72 -28.12
CA GLN A 25 9.21 -17.25 -27.74
C GLN A 25 8.05 -16.48 -28.39
N TYR A 26 8.15 -15.16 -28.52
CA TYR A 26 7.10 -14.31 -29.09
C TYR A 26 7.46 -13.73 -30.47
N SER A 27 8.43 -14.30 -31.18
CA SER A 27 8.90 -13.81 -32.48
C SER A 27 7.80 -13.77 -33.57
N GLY A 28 6.73 -14.55 -33.40
CA GLY A 28 5.55 -14.55 -34.27
C GLY A 28 4.46 -13.52 -33.90
N LEU A 29 4.62 -12.75 -32.83
CA LEU A 29 3.58 -11.89 -32.27
C LEU A 29 2.98 -10.92 -33.28
N SER A 30 3.79 -10.26 -34.10
CA SER A 30 3.28 -9.30 -35.10
C SER A 30 2.34 -9.93 -36.12
N LYS A 31 2.43 -11.24 -36.37
CA LYS A 31 1.57 -11.97 -37.32
C LYS A 31 0.22 -12.35 -36.71
N THR A 32 0.10 -12.37 -35.38
CA THR A 32 -1.15 -12.71 -34.69
C THR A 32 -2.01 -11.47 -34.44
N LEU A 33 -1.45 -10.27 -34.59
CA LEU A 33 -2.12 -9.00 -34.35
C LEU A 33 -2.83 -8.49 -35.61
N LYS A 34 -4.04 -7.97 -35.42
CA LYS A 34 -4.77 -7.25 -36.47
C LYS A 34 -4.08 -5.92 -36.82
N ASP A 35 -3.57 -5.24 -35.80
CA ASP A 35 -2.74 -4.05 -35.91
C ASP A 35 -1.45 -4.28 -35.13
N SER A 36 -0.32 -4.41 -35.83
CA SER A 36 0.99 -4.64 -35.22
C SER A 36 1.55 -3.43 -34.48
N THR A 37 0.91 -2.26 -34.59
CA THR A 37 1.31 -1.04 -33.90
C THR A 37 0.57 -0.81 -32.58
N ASP A 38 -0.45 -1.62 -32.27
CA ASP A 38 -1.22 -1.54 -31.03
C ASP A 38 -0.47 -2.24 -29.87
N PRO A 39 0.10 -1.47 -28.92
CA PRO A 39 0.84 -2.05 -27.80
C PRO A 39 -0.07 -2.77 -26.80
N VAL A 40 -1.35 -2.39 -26.70
CA VAL A 40 -2.32 -3.05 -25.81
C VAL A 40 -2.68 -4.41 -26.38
N ALA A 41 -2.96 -4.52 -27.68
CA ALA A 41 -3.22 -5.80 -28.32
C ALA A 41 -2.03 -6.77 -28.18
N ALA A 42 -0.81 -6.28 -28.42
CA ALA A 42 0.42 -7.04 -28.21
C ALA A 42 0.58 -7.52 -26.76
N ALA A 43 0.36 -6.62 -25.79
CA ALA A 43 0.43 -6.92 -24.38
C ALA A 43 -0.60 -7.98 -23.95
N ARG A 44 -1.83 -7.93 -24.48
CA ARG A 44 -2.88 -8.92 -24.19
C ARG A 44 -2.50 -10.32 -24.66
N VAL A 45 -1.91 -10.45 -25.86
CA VAL A 45 -1.45 -11.76 -26.37
C VAL A 45 -0.38 -12.35 -25.47
N ILE A 46 0.64 -11.56 -25.11
CA ILE A 46 1.71 -12.01 -24.21
C ILE A 46 1.13 -12.37 -22.84
N ASN A 47 0.29 -11.51 -22.26
CA ASN A 47 -0.22 -11.72 -20.91
C ASN A 47 -1.16 -12.92 -20.82
N ASN A 48 -1.97 -13.19 -21.85
CA ASN A 48 -2.80 -14.40 -21.94
C ASN A 48 -1.97 -15.70 -21.96
N ASP A 49 -0.81 -15.68 -22.63
CA ASP A 49 0.14 -16.80 -22.56
C ASP A 49 0.65 -16.97 -21.12
N LEU A 50 1.10 -15.90 -20.47
CA LEU A 50 1.57 -15.95 -19.08
C LEU A 50 0.48 -16.43 -18.09
N ILE A 51 -0.77 -15.96 -18.25
CA ILE A 51 -1.95 -16.40 -17.48
C ILE A 51 -2.13 -17.92 -17.55
N SER A 52 -1.79 -18.53 -18.69
CA SER A 52 -2.01 -19.97 -18.90
C SER A 52 -1.09 -20.85 -18.04
N TRP A 53 0.04 -20.33 -17.57
CA TRP A 53 1.06 -21.17 -16.91
C TRP A 53 1.69 -20.59 -15.64
N PHE A 54 1.58 -19.29 -15.36
CA PHE A 54 2.12 -18.69 -14.12
C PHE A 54 0.98 -18.26 -13.19
N LYS A 55 1.09 -18.55 -11.89
CA LYS A 55 0.04 -18.26 -10.90
C LYS A 55 0.57 -17.54 -9.67
N PHE A 56 -0.28 -16.73 -9.06
CA PHE A 56 0.01 -16.16 -7.75
C PHE A 56 0.06 -17.27 -6.69
N ASP A 57 1.05 -17.21 -5.80
CA ASP A 57 1.13 -18.05 -4.60
C ASP A 57 1.78 -17.27 -3.45
N SER A 58 1.04 -17.07 -2.37
CA SER A 58 1.49 -16.28 -1.22
C SER A 58 2.66 -16.91 -0.46
N ARG A 59 2.97 -18.20 -0.66
CA ARG A 59 4.14 -18.83 -0.04
C ARG A 59 5.46 -18.20 -0.52
N TYR A 60 5.44 -17.51 -1.67
CA TYR A 60 6.61 -16.80 -2.19
C TYR A 60 6.94 -15.52 -1.44
N TYR A 61 6.09 -15.05 -0.52
CA TYR A 61 6.51 -14.02 0.45
C TYR A 61 7.60 -14.52 1.40
N TYR A 62 7.77 -15.84 1.57
CA TYR A 62 8.88 -16.44 2.32
C TYR A 62 10.13 -16.67 1.46
N HIS A 63 10.07 -16.36 0.16
CA HIS A 63 11.22 -16.45 -0.73
C HIS A 63 12.20 -15.30 -0.43
N PRO A 64 13.53 -15.55 -0.34
CA PRO A 64 14.49 -14.56 0.14
C PRO A 64 14.68 -13.35 -0.79
N THR A 65 14.34 -13.49 -2.08
CA THR A 65 14.43 -12.44 -3.09
C THR A 65 13.27 -12.51 -4.06
N ASP A 66 13.13 -11.52 -4.94
CA ASP A 66 12.35 -11.72 -6.17
C ASP A 66 13.01 -12.84 -7.00
N GLN A 67 12.19 -13.61 -7.72
CA GLN A 67 12.65 -14.72 -8.53
C GLN A 67 13.32 -14.25 -9.84
N GLY A 68 14.36 -14.96 -10.25
CA GLY A 68 14.89 -14.88 -11.62
C GLY A 68 13.95 -15.56 -12.63
N ILE A 69 14.09 -15.28 -13.94
CA ILE A 69 13.24 -15.93 -14.96
C ILE A 69 13.43 -17.44 -15.01
N THR A 70 14.64 -17.93 -14.73
CA THR A 70 14.94 -19.37 -14.73
C THR A 70 14.13 -20.08 -13.67
N GLU A 71 14.06 -19.47 -12.48
CA GLU A 71 13.29 -19.96 -11.35
C GLU A 71 11.79 -19.85 -11.60
N MET A 72 11.30 -18.70 -12.06
CA MET A 72 9.88 -18.49 -12.38
C MET A 72 9.35 -19.52 -13.40
N ARG A 73 10.16 -19.93 -14.38
CA ARG A 73 9.78 -20.96 -15.35
C ARG A 73 9.71 -22.36 -14.74
N ALA A 74 10.57 -22.66 -13.77
CA ALA A 74 10.57 -23.94 -13.07
C ALA A 74 9.42 -24.02 -12.05
N ALA A 75 9.26 -22.97 -11.25
CA ALA A 75 8.23 -22.83 -10.23
C ALA A 75 6.82 -22.73 -10.81
N LYS A 76 6.65 -21.93 -11.87
CA LYS A 76 5.35 -21.57 -12.47
C LYS A 76 4.41 -20.84 -11.50
N MET A 77 4.96 -20.28 -10.44
CA MET A 77 4.22 -19.55 -9.42
C MET A 77 5.13 -18.55 -8.71
N GLY A 78 4.54 -17.51 -8.14
CA GLY A 78 5.26 -16.44 -7.47
C GLY A 78 4.34 -15.41 -6.82
N ARG A 79 4.93 -14.39 -6.19
CA ARG A 79 4.18 -13.26 -5.62
C ARG A 79 3.98 -12.15 -6.66
N CYS A 80 3.32 -11.06 -6.28
CA CYS A 80 2.99 -9.98 -7.21
C CYS A 80 4.24 -9.38 -7.89
N GLU A 81 5.36 -9.21 -7.18
CA GLU A 81 6.61 -8.75 -7.80
C GLU A 81 7.13 -9.71 -8.88
N ASP A 82 7.09 -11.02 -8.66
CA ASP A 82 7.50 -12.02 -9.65
C ASP A 82 6.62 -11.97 -10.90
N MET A 83 5.30 -11.86 -10.70
CA MET A 83 4.32 -11.71 -11.80
C MET A 83 4.62 -10.46 -12.63
N THR A 84 4.90 -9.34 -11.96
CA THR A 84 5.25 -8.10 -12.66
C THR A 84 6.57 -8.21 -13.41
N ASN A 85 7.59 -8.84 -12.83
CA ASN A 85 8.92 -9.01 -13.43
C ASN A 85 8.87 -9.93 -14.65
N LEU A 86 8.25 -11.11 -14.53
CA LEU A 86 8.03 -12.04 -15.65
C LEU A 86 7.40 -11.33 -16.84
N THR A 87 6.37 -10.55 -16.58
CA THR A 87 5.60 -9.86 -17.61
C THR A 87 6.39 -8.71 -18.22
N ILE A 88 7.13 -7.96 -17.38
CA ILE A 88 8.07 -6.94 -17.84
C ILE A 88 9.11 -7.55 -18.80
N TYR A 89 9.69 -8.69 -18.48
CA TYR A 89 10.67 -9.34 -19.36
C TYR A 89 10.07 -9.73 -20.71
N ALA A 90 8.90 -10.39 -20.67
CA ALA A 90 8.23 -10.86 -21.88
C ALA A 90 7.88 -9.69 -22.81
N MET A 91 7.32 -8.62 -22.26
CA MET A 91 6.90 -7.44 -23.02
C MET A 91 8.10 -6.59 -23.49
N ARG A 92 9.10 -6.34 -22.63
CA ARG A 92 10.30 -5.57 -23.01
C ARG A 92 11.16 -6.29 -24.04
N ALA A 93 11.18 -7.63 -24.02
CA ALA A 93 11.85 -8.42 -25.06
C ALA A 93 11.26 -8.13 -26.45
N ASN A 94 9.97 -7.82 -26.51
CA ASN A 94 9.22 -7.53 -27.73
C ASN A 94 9.02 -6.02 -27.99
N GLY A 95 9.81 -5.16 -27.33
CA GLY A 95 9.81 -3.72 -27.60
C GLY A 95 8.68 -2.92 -26.94
N LEU A 96 7.83 -3.54 -26.12
CA LEU A 96 6.75 -2.86 -25.42
C LEU A 96 7.29 -2.05 -24.23
N ALA A 97 6.81 -0.82 -24.09
CA ALA A 97 7.18 0.07 -23.00
C ALA A 97 6.35 -0.26 -21.75
N VAL A 98 6.95 -0.98 -20.81
CA VAL A 98 6.27 -1.44 -19.58
C VAL A 98 7.15 -1.22 -18.35
N THR A 99 6.50 -0.98 -17.22
CA THR A 99 7.12 -0.95 -15.90
C THR A 99 6.19 -1.53 -14.85
N SER A 100 6.56 -1.42 -13.57
CA SER A 100 5.72 -1.75 -12.43
C SER A 100 5.43 -0.51 -11.60
N ASP A 101 4.15 -0.34 -11.26
CA ASP A 101 3.70 0.58 -10.23
C ASP A 101 3.38 -0.23 -8.96
N TYR A 102 3.48 0.39 -7.80
CA TYR A 102 3.32 -0.28 -6.52
C TYR A 102 2.86 0.68 -5.42
N THR A 103 2.21 0.12 -4.41
CA THR A 103 2.02 0.76 -3.12
C THR A 103 2.89 0.05 -2.07
N PRO A 104 3.78 0.76 -1.36
CA PRO A 104 4.59 0.17 -0.29
C PRO A 104 3.70 -0.41 0.82
N PHE A 105 2.60 0.26 1.12
CA PHE A 105 1.64 -0.11 2.14
C PHE A 105 0.25 0.31 1.68
N TRP A 106 -0.69 -0.64 1.63
CA TRP A 106 -2.11 -0.28 1.53
C TRP A 106 -2.53 0.57 2.73
N SER A 107 -3.45 1.51 2.49
CA SER A 107 -3.93 2.36 3.56
C SER A 107 -5.03 1.67 4.37
N ASP A 108 -5.82 0.80 3.75
CA ASP A 108 -7.05 0.21 4.32
C ASP A 108 -7.02 -1.30 4.52
N THR A 109 -5.88 -1.92 4.26
CA THR A 109 -5.55 -3.32 4.56
C THR A 109 -4.06 -3.43 4.84
N SER A 110 -3.61 -4.56 5.35
CA SER A 110 -2.18 -4.86 5.49
C SER A 110 -1.54 -5.25 4.16
N ASN A 111 -0.22 -5.38 4.17
CA ASN A 111 0.63 -5.76 3.05
C ASN A 111 0.85 -4.64 2.00
N ASN A 112 1.76 -4.91 1.07
CA ASN A 112 2.07 -4.10 -0.09
C ASN A 112 1.30 -4.61 -1.33
N HIS A 113 1.51 -3.97 -2.49
CA HIS A 113 1.15 -4.57 -3.77
C HIS A 113 1.93 -3.95 -4.93
N ALA A 114 2.19 -4.75 -5.96
CA ALA A 114 2.81 -4.32 -7.21
C ALA A 114 2.00 -4.85 -8.40
N TRP A 115 1.88 -4.01 -9.44
CA TRP A 115 1.21 -4.35 -10.70
C TRP A 115 1.99 -3.77 -11.88
N ASN A 116 1.61 -4.14 -13.10
CA ASN A 116 2.24 -3.66 -14.31
C ASN A 116 1.56 -2.41 -14.87
N SER A 117 2.35 -1.58 -15.53
CA SER A 117 1.90 -0.35 -16.19
C SER A 117 2.49 -0.29 -17.59
N ILE A 118 1.64 -0.33 -18.61
CA ILE A 118 2.05 -0.18 -20.01
C ILE A 118 1.91 1.28 -20.43
N LEU A 119 2.95 1.82 -21.06
CA LEU A 119 2.98 3.18 -21.58
C LEU A 119 2.63 3.18 -23.06
N LEU A 120 1.61 3.96 -23.40
CA LEU A 120 1.13 4.14 -24.77
C LEU A 120 1.90 5.27 -25.48
N PRO A 121 1.86 5.32 -26.84
CA PRO A 121 2.57 6.35 -27.61
C PRO A 121 2.14 7.79 -27.30
N ASP A 122 0.91 7.99 -26.84
CA ASP A 122 0.36 9.29 -26.42
C ASP A 122 0.77 9.69 -24.99
N GLY A 123 1.56 8.86 -24.30
CA GLY A 123 2.00 9.07 -22.93
C GLY A 123 1.05 8.54 -21.86
N LYS A 124 -0.14 8.03 -22.22
CA LYS A 124 -1.06 7.43 -21.27
C LYS A 124 -0.46 6.16 -20.69
N VAL A 125 -0.68 5.95 -19.40
CA VAL A 125 -0.33 4.72 -18.70
C VAL A 125 -1.59 3.90 -18.47
N VAL A 126 -1.54 2.61 -18.80
CA VAL A 126 -2.65 1.69 -18.57
C VAL A 126 -2.20 0.61 -17.57
N PRO A 127 -2.85 0.50 -16.40
CA PRO A 127 -2.52 -0.51 -15.41
C PRO A 127 -3.06 -1.88 -15.83
N PHE A 128 -2.37 -2.93 -15.41
CA PHE A 128 -2.74 -4.33 -15.57
C PHE A 128 -2.00 -5.23 -14.59
N MET A 129 -2.42 -6.49 -14.47
CA MET A 129 -1.74 -7.47 -13.63
C MET A 129 -1.15 -8.57 -14.49
N GLY A 130 0.18 -8.64 -14.53
CA GLY A 130 0.91 -9.69 -15.21
C GLY A 130 0.44 -11.07 -14.79
N ALA A 131 0.24 -11.98 -15.74
CA ALA A 131 -0.27 -13.33 -15.51
C ALA A 131 -1.66 -13.43 -14.82
N GLU A 132 -2.45 -12.33 -14.77
CA GLU A 132 -3.79 -12.33 -14.15
C GLU A 132 -4.84 -11.51 -14.91
N ALA A 133 -4.59 -10.23 -15.17
CA ALA A 133 -5.56 -9.30 -15.75
C ALA A 133 -4.92 -8.44 -16.85
N ASN A 134 -5.60 -8.27 -17.98
CA ASN A 134 -5.08 -7.56 -19.13
C ASN A 134 -5.13 -6.02 -18.98
N PRO A 135 -4.35 -5.27 -19.79
CA PRO A 135 -4.44 -3.81 -19.85
C PRO A 135 -5.87 -3.31 -20.08
N GLY A 136 -6.31 -2.44 -19.16
CA GLY A 136 -7.65 -1.85 -19.15
C GLY A 136 -8.71 -2.71 -18.45
N GLU A 137 -8.39 -3.93 -18.04
CA GLU A 137 -9.31 -4.84 -17.32
C GLU A 137 -9.02 -4.90 -15.81
N TYR A 138 -7.90 -4.30 -15.37
CA TYR A 138 -7.44 -4.36 -13.97
C TYR A 138 -7.88 -3.15 -13.15
N THR A 139 -8.35 -3.41 -11.93
CA THR A 139 -8.70 -2.40 -10.94
C THR A 139 -8.01 -2.71 -9.61
N LEU A 140 -7.59 -1.66 -8.89
CA LEU A 140 -7.02 -1.84 -7.55
C LEU A 140 -8.12 -2.25 -6.58
N ALA A 141 -7.91 -3.36 -5.87
CA ALA A 141 -8.87 -3.90 -4.91
C ALA A 141 -8.94 -3.10 -3.61
N HIS A 142 -7.92 -2.30 -3.32
CA HIS A 142 -7.70 -1.62 -2.03
C HIS A 142 -7.35 -0.15 -2.24
N LYS A 143 -7.48 0.64 -1.17
CA LYS A 143 -7.15 2.07 -1.19
C LYS A 143 -5.67 2.27 -0.95
N ALA A 144 -5.01 3.00 -1.84
CA ALA A 144 -3.64 3.43 -1.65
C ALA A 144 -3.61 4.87 -1.11
N ALA A 145 -2.68 5.13 -0.18
CA ALA A 145 -2.34 6.50 0.19
C ALA A 145 -1.37 7.14 -0.81
N LYS A 146 -0.48 6.31 -1.37
CA LYS A 146 0.52 6.68 -2.38
C LYS A 146 0.72 5.53 -3.35
N ILE A 147 1.00 5.87 -4.60
CA ILE A 147 1.39 4.91 -5.63
C ILE A 147 2.67 5.43 -6.27
N TYR A 148 3.66 4.55 -6.33
CA TYR A 148 4.97 4.85 -6.90
C TYR A 148 5.22 3.98 -8.13
N ARG A 149 5.91 4.54 -9.11
CA ARG A 149 6.37 3.83 -10.31
C ARG A 149 7.83 3.50 -10.16
N LYS A 150 8.20 2.23 -10.35
CA LYS A 150 9.60 1.81 -10.43
C LYS A 150 10.21 2.39 -11.70
N THR A 151 11.39 2.97 -11.56
CA THR A 151 12.21 3.47 -12.67
C THR A 151 13.59 2.81 -12.62
N PHE A 152 14.43 3.03 -13.64
CA PHE A 152 15.79 2.50 -13.65
C PHE A 152 16.82 3.59 -13.32
N GLU A 153 16.55 4.82 -13.73
CA GLU A 153 17.37 5.98 -13.40
C GLU A 153 17.29 6.35 -11.92
N ASN A 154 18.28 7.09 -11.46
CA ASN A 154 18.21 7.74 -10.16
C ASN A 154 17.38 9.04 -10.28
N HIS A 155 16.61 9.31 -9.24
CA HIS A 155 15.79 10.50 -9.09
C HIS A 155 16.38 11.39 -7.98
N PRO A 156 17.12 12.47 -8.31
CA PRO A 156 17.76 13.34 -7.33
C PRO A 156 16.79 13.93 -6.29
N GLU A 157 15.50 14.06 -6.64
CA GLU A 157 14.42 14.50 -5.79
C GLU A 157 14.06 13.50 -4.67
N ASN A 158 14.44 12.23 -4.79
CA ASN A 158 14.12 11.22 -3.78
C ASN A 158 14.89 11.46 -2.48
N LEU A 159 14.25 11.14 -1.34
CA LEU A 159 14.76 11.43 0.01
C LEU A 159 16.22 11.00 0.23
N THR A 160 16.60 9.86 -0.34
CA THR A 160 17.96 9.31 -0.22
C THR A 160 19.06 10.28 -0.67
N PHE A 161 18.78 11.14 -1.66
CA PHE A 161 19.70 12.13 -2.21
C PHE A 161 19.55 13.53 -1.61
N GLN A 162 18.55 13.74 -0.76
CA GLN A 162 18.29 15.05 -0.16
C GLN A 162 19.21 15.29 1.03
N ASP A 163 19.71 16.54 1.12
CA ASP A 163 20.35 17.04 2.33
C ASP A 163 19.36 17.00 3.50
N ARG A 164 19.81 16.35 4.57
CA ARG A 164 19.04 16.07 5.78
C ARG A 164 19.98 15.89 6.97
N LYS A 165 19.50 16.18 8.17
CA LYS A 165 20.22 15.93 9.43
C LYS A 165 20.25 14.44 9.78
N GLN A 166 19.20 13.70 9.45
CA GLN A 166 19.09 12.28 9.75
C GLN A 166 19.97 11.41 8.86
N LYS A 167 20.84 10.61 9.47
CA LYS A 167 21.63 9.60 8.74
C LYS A 167 20.78 8.44 8.24
N LYS A 168 19.90 7.92 9.11
CA LYS A 168 18.99 6.80 8.79
C LYS A 168 17.62 7.33 8.40
N ILE A 169 17.00 6.67 7.43
CA ILE A 169 15.65 6.95 6.92
C ILE A 169 14.90 5.62 6.75
N PRO A 170 13.55 5.62 6.70
CA PRO A 170 12.77 4.40 6.50
C PRO A 170 13.21 3.63 5.26
N GLY A 171 13.20 2.29 5.35
CA GLY A 171 13.85 1.40 4.39
C GLY A 171 13.46 1.66 2.92
N TRP A 172 12.16 1.61 2.60
CA TRP A 172 11.72 1.76 1.21
C TRP A 172 11.91 3.21 0.69
N LEU A 173 11.80 4.23 1.55
CA LEU A 173 12.06 5.63 1.23
C LEU A 173 13.54 5.92 0.93
N SER A 174 14.44 4.98 1.22
CA SER A 174 15.85 5.06 0.79
C SER A 174 16.06 4.71 -0.69
N GLY A 175 14.98 4.28 -1.38
CA GLY A 175 14.98 3.96 -2.80
C GLY A 175 15.44 5.11 -3.69
N LYS A 176 16.20 4.76 -4.72
CA LYS A 176 16.82 5.74 -5.65
C LYS A 176 16.03 5.92 -6.94
N SER A 177 15.22 4.93 -7.29
CA SER A 177 14.68 4.74 -8.63
C SER A 177 13.18 4.50 -8.59
N TYR A 178 12.47 5.52 -8.11
CA TYR A 178 11.02 5.56 -8.15
C TYR A 178 10.56 7.00 -8.34
N ILE A 179 9.36 7.15 -8.90
CA ILE A 179 8.63 8.42 -8.96
C ILE A 179 7.24 8.26 -8.36
N ASP A 180 6.70 9.34 -7.81
CA ASP A 180 5.32 9.40 -7.35
C ASP A 180 4.37 9.55 -8.54
N VAL A 181 3.46 8.59 -8.68
CA VAL A 181 2.41 8.58 -9.73
C VAL A 181 1.02 8.51 -9.11
N THR A 182 0.88 8.83 -7.82
CA THR A 182 -0.42 8.84 -7.14
C THR A 182 -1.49 9.65 -7.91
N PRO A 183 -1.17 10.83 -8.49
CA PRO A 183 -2.13 11.60 -9.29
C PRO A 183 -2.61 10.91 -10.57
N ASP A 184 -1.88 9.92 -11.10
CA ASP A 184 -2.31 9.14 -12.28
C ASP A 184 -3.48 8.20 -11.94
N TYR A 185 -3.67 7.88 -10.66
CA TYR A 185 -4.61 6.86 -10.19
C TYR A 185 -5.79 7.44 -9.40
N MET A 186 -5.60 8.57 -8.72
CA MET A 186 -6.60 9.14 -7.83
C MET A 186 -6.46 10.64 -7.65
N ARG A 187 -7.52 11.26 -7.15
CA ARG A 187 -7.45 12.63 -6.62
C ARG A 187 -6.48 12.66 -5.44
N THR A 188 -5.66 13.70 -5.39
CA THR A 188 -4.68 13.89 -4.33
C THR A 188 -4.78 15.28 -3.69
N CYS A 189 -4.21 15.41 -2.50
CA CYS A 189 -4.14 16.65 -1.73
C CYS A 189 -2.71 16.90 -1.23
N ASP A 190 -2.28 18.15 -1.25
CA ASP A 190 -1.08 18.57 -0.53
C ASP A 190 -1.47 18.90 0.92
N LEU A 191 -0.95 18.12 1.87
CA LEU A 191 -1.35 18.19 3.28
C LEU A 191 -0.29 18.96 4.08
N SER A 192 -0.63 20.17 4.52
CA SER A 192 0.21 20.98 5.40
C SER A 192 -0.15 20.73 6.86
N VAL A 193 0.73 20.06 7.61
CA VAL A 193 0.51 19.58 8.98
C VAL A 193 1.38 20.34 9.96
N ASP A 194 0.75 20.84 11.02
CA ASP A 194 1.45 21.38 12.18
C ASP A 194 1.79 20.24 13.15
N LEU A 195 3.07 20.16 13.52
CA LEU A 195 3.60 19.13 14.41
C LEU A 195 3.38 19.60 15.85
N THR A 196 2.67 18.84 16.68
CA THR A 196 2.38 19.26 18.07
C THR A 196 3.46 18.85 19.06
N VAL A 197 4.34 17.92 18.66
CA VAL A 197 5.52 17.51 19.44
C VAL A 197 6.74 18.32 18.98
N PRO A 198 7.52 18.95 19.87
CA PRO A 198 8.70 19.73 19.49
C PRO A 198 9.66 18.96 18.58
N VAL A 199 10.14 19.62 17.53
CA VAL A 199 11.10 19.03 16.58
C VAL A 199 12.47 18.89 17.27
N PRO A 200 13.05 17.68 17.39
CA PRO A 200 14.39 17.54 17.96
C PRO A 200 15.45 18.20 17.07
N ASP A 201 16.52 18.76 17.66
CA ASP A 201 17.57 19.48 16.93
C ASP A 201 18.24 18.66 15.81
N SER A 202 18.26 17.34 15.97
CA SER A 202 18.82 16.38 15.01
C SER A 202 17.89 16.03 13.84
N ILE A 203 16.71 16.66 13.76
CA ILE A 203 15.65 16.33 12.81
C ILE A 203 15.32 17.53 11.93
N ASP A 204 15.26 17.31 10.62
CA ASP A 204 14.74 18.27 9.65
C ASP A 204 13.78 17.65 8.61
N ILE A 205 13.55 16.34 8.70
CA ILE A 205 12.53 15.60 7.93
C ILE A 205 11.47 15.02 8.86
N ALA A 206 10.20 15.20 8.49
CA ALA A 206 9.06 14.50 9.08
C ALA A 206 8.46 13.53 8.05
N TYR A 207 7.72 12.56 8.55
CA TYR A 207 7.07 11.51 7.78
C TYR A 207 5.56 11.53 8.01
N LEU A 208 4.81 11.14 6.99
CA LEU A 208 3.40 10.84 7.11
C LEU A 208 3.23 9.33 6.97
N CYS A 209 2.57 8.71 7.94
CA CYS A 209 2.45 7.26 8.03
C CYS A 209 1.02 6.80 7.76
N VAL A 210 0.87 5.58 7.26
CA VAL A 210 -0.39 4.82 7.21
C VAL A 210 -0.30 3.62 8.15
N PHE A 211 -1.43 3.12 8.63
CA PHE A 211 -1.45 1.93 9.48
C PHE A 211 -1.45 0.68 8.60
N ASN A 212 -0.49 -0.23 8.81
CA ASN A 212 -0.32 -1.45 8.00
C ASN A 212 0.39 -2.53 8.84
N THR A 213 -0.12 -3.76 8.86
CA THR A 213 0.42 -4.89 9.65
C THR A 213 0.69 -4.50 11.12
N GLY A 214 -0.33 -3.91 11.77
CA GLY A 214 -0.27 -3.53 13.19
C GLY A 214 0.57 -2.30 13.54
N GLU A 215 1.26 -1.70 12.58
CA GLU A 215 2.20 -0.60 12.82
C GLU A 215 1.91 0.62 11.94
N TRP A 216 2.38 1.79 12.39
CA TRP A 216 2.41 2.99 11.56
C TRP A 216 3.64 2.98 10.65
N GLN A 217 3.41 2.88 9.35
CA GLN A 217 4.45 2.77 8.32
C GLN A 217 4.58 4.09 7.53
N PRO A 218 5.78 4.69 7.43
CA PRO A 218 6.01 5.88 6.61
C PRO A 218 5.63 5.64 5.15
N ILE A 219 4.78 6.51 4.61
CA ILE A 219 4.36 6.44 3.20
C ILE A 219 4.80 7.67 2.39
N GLN A 220 5.05 8.80 3.05
CA GLN A 220 5.53 10.05 2.44
C GLN A 220 6.43 10.81 3.42
N TRP A 221 7.25 11.72 2.90
CA TRP A 221 8.14 12.59 3.69
C TRP A 221 8.00 14.05 3.29
N GLY A 222 8.47 14.95 4.16
CA GLY A 222 8.57 16.39 3.86
C GLY A 222 9.63 17.08 4.72
N LYS A 223 10.19 18.17 4.22
CA LYS A 223 11.10 19.03 4.99
C LYS A 223 10.31 19.83 6.01
N ILE A 224 10.80 19.85 7.24
CA ILE A 224 10.23 20.62 8.33
C ILE A 224 10.61 22.09 8.14
N ASN A 225 9.62 22.97 8.21
CA ASN A 225 9.83 24.41 8.30
C ASN A 225 9.26 24.89 9.64
N ARG A 226 10.15 25.24 10.58
CA ARG A 226 9.83 25.51 11.98
C ARG A 226 9.16 24.30 12.64
N GLN A 227 7.83 24.30 12.70
CA GLN A 227 7.01 23.30 13.38
C GLN A 227 5.91 22.77 12.45
N SER A 228 6.03 23.00 11.14
CA SER A 228 5.10 22.50 10.14
C SER A 228 5.81 21.80 8.98
N VAL A 229 5.07 20.96 8.27
CA VAL A 229 5.55 20.19 7.12
C VAL A 229 4.43 20.03 6.11
N THR A 230 4.77 20.06 4.82
CA THR A 230 3.82 19.76 3.74
C THR A 230 4.17 18.41 3.13
N PHE A 231 3.19 17.51 3.03
CA PHE A 231 3.28 16.23 2.35
C PHE A 231 2.52 16.31 1.03
N SER A 232 3.22 16.10 -0.08
CA SER A 232 2.64 16.30 -1.41
C SER A 232 1.85 15.08 -1.91
N ALA A 233 0.83 15.37 -2.70
CA ALA A 233 0.05 14.42 -3.49
C ALA A 233 -0.48 13.21 -2.69
N MET A 234 -1.03 13.44 -1.50
CA MET A 234 -1.57 12.39 -0.62
C MET A 234 -2.95 11.94 -1.08
N GLY A 235 -3.21 10.62 -1.05
CA GLY A 235 -4.55 10.06 -1.28
C GLY A 235 -5.55 10.49 -0.20
N THR A 236 -6.82 10.63 -0.58
CA THR A 236 -7.92 11.03 0.32
C THR A 236 -8.66 9.82 0.89
N ASN A 237 -9.48 10.09 1.92
CA ASN A 237 -10.25 9.09 2.66
C ASN A 237 -9.34 8.03 3.31
N VAL A 238 -8.28 8.52 3.97
CA VAL A 238 -7.22 7.73 4.62
C VAL A 238 -6.92 8.31 6.01
N ALA A 239 -6.64 7.43 6.97
CA ALA A 239 -6.06 7.80 8.26
C ALA A 239 -4.54 7.93 8.16
N TYR A 240 -4.03 9.06 8.63
CA TYR A 240 -2.61 9.37 8.64
C TYR A 240 -2.10 9.70 10.04
N LEU A 241 -0.83 9.39 10.29
CA LEU A 241 -0.10 9.83 11.49
C LEU A 241 1.17 10.60 11.09
N PRO A 242 1.31 11.89 11.46
CA PRO A 242 2.58 12.59 11.31
C PRO A 242 3.59 12.07 12.35
N ALA A 243 4.81 11.78 11.93
CA ALA A 243 5.81 11.16 12.78
C ALA A 243 7.25 11.60 12.46
N TYR A 244 8.12 11.42 13.45
CA TYR A 244 9.56 11.43 13.32
C TYR A 244 10.10 10.00 13.16
N TYR A 245 11.29 9.88 12.58
CA TYR A 245 12.04 8.63 12.55
C TYR A 245 13.27 8.75 13.46
N LEU A 246 13.18 8.19 14.67
CA LEU A 246 14.17 8.31 15.73
C LEU A 246 14.64 6.92 16.16
N ASN A 247 15.95 6.69 16.15
CA ASN A 247 16.54 5.40 16.51
C ASN A 247 15.88 4.22 15.77
N GLU A 248 15.64 4.42 14.47
CA GLU A 248 14.98 3.45 13.59
C GLU A 248 13.52 3.12 13.92
N LYS A 249 12.89 3.92 14.79
CA LYS A 249 11.50 3.79 15.20
C LYS A 249 10.67 4.98 14.76
N ILE A 250 9.39 4.72 14.56
CA ILE A 250 8.38 5.73 14.31
C ILE A 250 7.93 6.31 15.64
N VAL A 251 8.09 7.63 15.78
CA VAL A 251 7.68 8.37 16.98
C VAL A 251 6.64 9.41 16.56
N PRO A 252 5.42 9.36 17.09
CA PRO A 252 4.36 10.32 16.75
C PRO A 252 4.83 11.78 16.93
N ALA A 253 4.58 12.61 15.93
CA ALA A 253 4.90 14.04 15.91
C ALA A 253 3.65 14.93 16.09
N GLY A 254 2.48 14.29 16.13
CA GLY A 254 1.18 14.91 16.39
C GLY A 254 0.07 13.86 16.43
N PRO A 255 -1.19 14.27 16.66
CA PRO A 255 -2.32 13.36 16.65
C PRO A 255 -2.55 12.79 15.23
N PRO A 256 -3.05 11.56 15.11
CA PRO A 256 -3.51 11.04 13.84
C PRO A 256 -4.72 11.85 13.33
N PHE A 257 -4.97 11.79 12.03
CA PHE A 257 -6.08 12.50 11.42
C PHE A 257 -6.60 11.75 10.18
N ILE A 258 -7.87 11.95 9.87
CA ILE A 258 -8.47 11.50 8.61
C ILE A 258 -8.34 12.61 7.57
N CYS A 259 -7.71 12.33 6.43
CA CYS A 259 -7.84 13.17 5.24
C CYS A 259 -9.15 12.84 4.54
N ARG A 260 -10.06 13.79 4.40
CA ARG A 260 -11.34 13.64 3.69
C ARG A 260 -11.16 13.91 2.19
N ASP A 261 -12.19 13.62 1.39
CA ASP A 261 -12.16 13.79 -0.07
C ASP A 261 -12.07 15.26 -0.53
N ASP A 262 -12.54 16.17 0.31
CA ASP A 262 -12.41 17.63 0.13
C ASP A 262 -11.07 18.19 0.62
N CYS A 263 -10.11 17.32 0.96
CA CYS A 263 -8.82 17.65 1.57
C CYS A 263 -8.91 18.24 2.99
N SER A 264 -10.09 18.27 3.61
CA SER A 264 -10.21 18.65 5.02
C SER A 264 -9.63 17.55 5.91
N ARG A 265 -9.27 17.92 7.14
CA ARG A 265 -8.66 17.01 8.12
C ARG A 265 -9.54 16.92 9.35
N THR A 266 -9.89 15.70 9.73
CA THR A 266 -10.50 15.42 11.03
C THR A 266 -9.41 14.91 11.98
N ILE A 267 -9.01 15.72 12.94
CA ILE A 267 -8.04 15.31 13.98
C ILE A 267 -8.68 14.25 14.87
N LEU A 268 -7.94 13.19 15.18
CA LEU A 268 -8.36 12.10 16.04
C LEU A 268 -7.59 12.17 17.36
N ALA A 269 -8.25 12.65 18.41
CA ALA A 269 -7.70 12.76 19.75
C ALA A 269 -8.83 12.53 20.77
N PRO A 270 -8.54 11.91 21.93
CA PRO A 270 -9.55 11.69 22.95
C PRO A 270 -10.23 12.99 23.39
N GLU A 271 -11.56 13.03 23.31
CA GLU A 271 -12.36 14.14 23.80
C GLU A 271 -12.39 14.13 25.33
N GLN A 272 -11.88 15.20 25.96
CA GLN A 272 -11.85 15.27 27.41
C GLN A 272 -13.28 15.24 28.01
N GLY A 273 -13.49 14.32 28.95
CA GLY A 273 -14.75 14.19 29.68
C GLY A 273 -15.90 13.57 28.88
N ASN A 274 -15.67 13.16 27.63
CA ASN A 274 -16.66 12.47 26.81
C ASN A 274 -16.29 10.99 26.68
N ALA A 275 -17.18 10.13 27.18
CA ALA A 275 -17.01 8.69 27.14
C ALA A 275 -18.26 8.04 26.55
N VAL A 276 -18.06 7.02 25.74
CA VAL A 276 -19.12 6.31 25.02
C VAL A 276 -19.12 4.83 25.37
N THR A 277 -20.29 4.21 25.26
CA THR A 277 -20.41 2.76 25.19
C THR A 277 -20.33 2.34 23.73
N VAL A 278 -19.48 1.35 23.44
CA VAL A 278 -19.22 0.88 22.08
C VAL A 278 -19.63 -0.59 21.96
N GLN A 279 -20.14 -0.98 20.79
CA GLN A 279 -20.46 -2.36 20.46
C GLN A 279 -19.66 -2.76 19.22
N LEU A 280 -18.76 -3.72 19.37
CA LEU A 280 -17.81 -4.10 18.34
C LEU A 280 -18.15 -5.47 17.75
N LEU A 281 -18.11 -5.55 16.43
CA LEU A 281 -18.59 -6.67 15.63
C LEU A 281 -17.46 -7.40 14.90
N SER A 282 -16.35 -6.73 14.62
CA SER A 282 -15.22 -7.33 13.90
C SER A 282 -13.92 -6.62 14.22
N VAL A 283 -12.82 -7.23 13.79
CA VAL A 283 -11.46 -6.69 13.87
C VAL A 283 -10.95 -6.09 12.56
N GLY A 284 -11.77 -6.13 11.51
CA GLY A 284 -11.48 -5.59 10.19
C GLY A 284 -12.74 -5.49 9.34
N ARG A 285 -12.60 -5.01 8.11
CA ARG A 285 -13.73 -4.92 7.16
C ARG A 285 -14.30 -6.30 6.88
N THR A 286 -15.60 -6.45 7.08
CA THR A 286 -16.34 -7.65 6.68
C THR A 286 -17.17 -7.35 5.43
N LYS A 287 -17.40 -8.36 4.59
CA LYS A 287 -18.37 -8.21 3.50
C LYS A 287 -19.76 -8.01 4.13
N PRO A 288 -20.62 -7.13 3.58
CA PRO A 288 -21.99 -7.05 4.03
C PRO A 288 -22.63 -8.43 3.86
N ASP A 289 -23.07 -9.06 4.95
CA ASP A 289 -23.88 -10.27 4.87
C ASP A 289 -25.16 -9.88 4.12
N GLY A 290 -25.38 -10.50 2.95
CA GLY A 290 -26.57 -10.25 2.16
C GLY A 290 -27.82 -10.50 2.99
N ASP A 291 -28.62 -9.47 3.17
CA ASP A 291 -30.00 -9.52 3.66
C ASP A 291 -30.25 -10.45 4.86
N ILE A 292 -29.80 -10.05 6.05
CA ILE A 292 -30.37 -10.59 7.30
C ILE A 292 -30.96 -9.43 8.08
N ALA A 293 -32.29 -9.41 8.10
CA ALA A 293 -33.15 -8.53 8.87
C ALA A 293 -32.58 -8.19 10.26
N GLY A 294 -32.01 -6.98 10.39
CA GLY A 294 -31.92 -6.21 11.63
C GLY A 294 -31.16 -6.82 12.82
N LYS A 295 -30.46 -7.94 12.68
CA LYS A 295 -29.63 -8.53 13.75
C LYS A 295 -28.16 -8.24 13.48
N MET A 296 -27.55 -7.38 14.32
CA MET A 296 -26.10 -7.17 14.32
C MET A 296 -25.42 -8.49 14.70
N LYS A 297 -24.81 -9.15 13.71
CA LYS A 297 -24.09 -10.40 13.90
C LYS A 297 -22.62 -10.10 14.15
N SER A 298 -22.07 -10.67 15.22
CA SER A 298 -20.65 -10.62 15.50
C SER A 298 -19.89 -11.50 14.50
N HIS A 299 -18.78 -10.99 13.96
CA HIS A 299 -17.80 -11.74 13.18
C HIS A 299 -16.55 -12.09 14.01
N LEU A 300 -16.60 -11.87 15.31
CA LEU A 300 -15.55 -12.26 16.25
C LEU A 300 -15.65 -13.76 16.54
N THR A 301 -14.50 -14.40 16.77
CA THR A 301 -14.45 -15.80 17.19
C THR A 301 -14.98 -15.95 18.62
N ALA A 302 -16.12 -16.63 18.79
CA ALA A 302 -16.69 -16.90 20.10
C ALA A 302 -15.72 -17.67 21.01
N GLY A 303 -15.68 -17.31 22.30
CA GLY A 303 -14.77 -17.85 23.30
C GLY A 303 -13.35 -17.26 23.26
N LYS A 304 -13.04 -16.42 22.28
CA LYS A 304 -11.74 -15.76 22.14
C LYS A 304 -11.72 -14.40 22.87
N GLU A 305 -10.62 -14.10 23.56
CA GLU A 305 -10.44 -12.82 24.25
C GLU A 305 -9.86 -11.76 23.30
N TYR A 306 -10.45 -10.57 23.36
CA TYR A 306 -10.04 -9.39 22.61
C TYR A 306 -9.76 -8.22 23.56
N GLU A 307 -8.77 -7.41 23.20
CA GLU A 307 -8.39 -6.18 23.90
C GLU A 307 -8.76 -4.98 23.04
N LEU A 308 -9.59 -4.08 23.59
CA LEU A 308 -9.88 -2.80 22.95
C LEU A 308 -8.79 -1.79 23.33
N MET A 309 -8.16 -1.24 22.31
CA MET A 309 -7.14 -0.19 22.42
C MET A 309 -7.70 1.11 21.83
N TYR A 310 -7.31 2.25 22.42
CA TYR A 310 -7.54 3.58 21.86
C TYR A 310 -6.22 4.34 21.74
N TRP A 311 -6.15 5.27 20.79
CA TRP A 311 -4.95 6.06 20.53
C TRP A 311 -4.95 7.35 21.36
N ASP A 312 -3.90 7.55 22.15
CA ASP A 312 -3.61 8.79 22.88
C ASP A 312 -2.10 8.99 23.02
N GLY A 313 -1.48 9.38 21.90
CA GLY A 313 -0.02 9.48 21.76
C GLY A 313 0.69 8.12 21.63
N ASP A 314 0.07 7.05 22.13
CA ASP A 314 0.41 5.64 21.95
C ASP A 314 -0.88 4.81 22.09
N TRP A 315 -0.82 3.51 21.83
CA TRP A 315 -1.91 2.58 22.07
C TRP A 315 -2.13 2.36 23.57
N LYS A 316 -3.31 2.74 24.07
CA LYS A 316 -3.73 2.52 25.46
C LYS A 316 -4.84 1.50 25.53
N SER A 317 -4.72 0.53 26.44
CA SER A 317 -5.78 -0.44 26.71
C SER A 317 -6.97 0.22 27.38
N GLN A 318 -8.15 0.03 26.79
CA GLN A 318 -9.44 0.28 27.43
C GLN A 318 -9.87 -0.89 28.30
N GLY A 319 -9.55 -2.12 27.90
CA GLY A 319 -9.91 -3.34 28.61
C GLY A 319 -10.01 -4.55 27.69
N LYS A 320 -10.29 -5.70 28.30
CA LYS A 320 -10.40 -7.00 27.64
C LYS A 320 -11.78 -7.60 27.83
N ALA A 321 -12.26 -8.32 26.81
CA ALA A 321 -13.51 -9.04 26.86
C ALA A 321 -13.48 -10.28 25.97
N THR A 322 -14.18 -11.33 26.41
CA THR A 322 -14.33 -12.58 25.65
C THR A 322 -15.53 -12.49 24.72
N ALA A 323 -15.29 -12.69 23.43
CA ALA A 323 -16.34 -12.63 22.43
C ALA A 323 -17.36 -13.76 22.60
N THR A 324 -18.62 -13.43 22.29
CA THR A 324 -19.73 -14.38 22.19
C THR A 324 -20.38 -14.20 20.81
N ASP A 325 -21.56 -14.77 20.60
CA ASP A 325 -22.35 -14.52 19.39
C ASP A 325 -22.91 -13.08 19.32
N MET A 326 -22.85 -12.34 20.45
CA MET A 326 -23.27 -10.95 20.57
C MET A 326 -22.09 -9.98 20.34
N PRO A 327 -22.36 -8.71 19.98
CA PRO A 327 -21.33 -7.69 19.88
C PRO A 327 -20.55 -7.52 21.19
N LEU A 328 -19.24 -7.31 21.11
CA LEU A 328 -18.42 -7.00 22.28
C LEU A 328 -18.72 -5.59 22.76
N GLN A 329 -19.19 -5.46 23.99
CA GLN A 329 -19.48 -4.17 24.59
C GLN A 329 -18.32 -3.71 25.48
N PHE A 330 -17.92 -2.45 25.32
CA PHE A 330 -17.03 -1.75 26.23
C PHE A 330 -17.68 -0.44 26.66
N ASP A 331 -17.63 -0.14 27.95
CA ASP A 331 -18.15 1.10 28.53
C ASP A 331 -17.02 2.09 28.84
N ASN A 332 -17.38 3.35 29.01
CA ASN A 332 -16.48 4.46 29.35
C ASN A 332 -15.28 4.60 28.38
N VAL A 333 -15.50 4.34 27.09
CA VAL A 333 -14.46 4.44 26.06
C VAL A 333 -14.28 5.90 25.65
N PRO A 334 -13.06 6.47 25.63
CA PRO A 334 -12.85 7.86 25.21
C PRO A 334 -13.36 8.11 23.79
N ALA A 335 -14.17 9.14 23.58
CA ALA A 335 -14.71 9.50 22.27
C ALA A 335 -13.70 10.25 21.38
N GLY A 336 -13.99 10.36 20.07
CA GLY A 336 -13.27 11.25 19.14
C GLY A 336 -11.86 10.78 18.71
N CYS A 337 -11.44 9.57 19.10
CA CYS A 337 -10.11 9.05 18.82
C CYS A 337 -10.13 7.83 17.88
N LEU A 338 -8.95 7.27 17.62
CA LEU A 338 -8.76 6.07 16.82
C LEU A 338 -8.74 4.85 17.74
N TYR A 339 -9.38 3.77 17.30
CA TYR A 339 -9.46 2.52 18.05
C TYR A 339 -8.84 1.35 17.28
N ARG A 340 -8.48 0.30 18.02
CA ARG A 340 -8.07 -1.00 17.48
C ARG A 340 -8.60 -2.08 18.42
N LEU A 341 -9.19 -3.13 17.87
CA LEU A 341 -9.62 -4.32 18.63
C LEU A 341 -8.67 -5.45 18.25
N VAL A 342 -7.94 -6.00 19.23
CA VAL A 342 -6.85 -6.95 18.99
C VAL A 342 -7.15 -8.27 19.67
N ALA A 343 -6.97 -9.38 18.95
CA ALA A 343 -7.06 -10.71 19.53
C ALA A 343 -5.82 -11.02 20.42
N THR A 344 -5.98 -11.79 21.48
CA THR A 344 -4.87 -12.11 22.41
C THR A 344 -3.72 -12.92 21.79
N ASP A 345 -3.94 -13.62 20.69
CA ASP A 345 -2.99 -14.42 19.91
C ASP A 345 -2.80 -13.85 18.48
N SER A 346 -3.05 -12.55 18.33
CA SER A 346 -3.07 -11.84 17.05
C SER A 346 -1.76 -11.96 16.26
N ASP A 347 -1.90 -12.02 14.93
CA ASP A 347 -0.84 -11.85 13.94
C ASP A 347 -0.68 -10.39 13.46
N ASN A 348 -1.35 -9.44 14.12
CA ASN A 348 -1.38 -8.00 13.85
C ASN A 348 -2.08 -7.57 12.55
N GLU A 349 -2.96 -8.41 12.02
CA GLU A 349 -3.75 -8.07 10.82
C GLU A 349 -5.01 -7.23 11.11
N GLU A 350 -5.32 -6.93 12.38
CA GLU A 350 -6.49 -6.10 12.72
C GLU A 350 -6.32 -4.66 12.28
N ARG A 351 -7.43 -4.06 11.84
CA ARG A 351 -7.46 -2.69 11.32
C ARG A 351 -7.83 -1.68 12.39
N ILE A 352 -7.39 -0.46 12.15
CA ILE A 352 -7.81 0.70 12.92
C ILE A 352 -9.20 1.15 12.47
N PHE A 353 -9.96 1.73 13.38
CA PHE A 353 -11.29 2.25 13.08
C PHE A 353 -11.61 3.50 13.91
N THR A 354 -12.55 4.28 13.40
CA THR A 354 -13.27 5.31 14.16
C THR A 354 -14.72 4.86 14.37
N LEU A 355 -15.46 5.58 15.20
CA LEU A 355 -16.87 5.32 15.44
C LEU A 355 -17.74 6.42 14.82
N ASP A 356 -18.80 5.99 14.13
CA ASP A 356 -19.91 6.85 13.70
C ASP A 356 -21.20 6.29 14.33
N GLY A 357 -21.58 6.83 15.49
CA GLY A 357 -22.59 6.22 16.35
C GLY A 357 -22.15 4.83 16.81
N LEU A 358 -22.91 3.79 16.42
CA LEU A 358 -22.61 2.38 16.71
C LEU A 358 -21.79 1.69 15.61
N LEU A 359 -21.48 2.38 14.51
CA LEU A 359 -20.81 1.78 13.36
C LEU A 359 -19.29 1.90 13.46
N GLN A 360 -18.59 0.80 13.28
CA GLN A 360 -17.14 0.79 13.06
C GLN A 360 -16.83 1.26 11.64
N VAL A 361 -16.11 2.38 11.51
CA VAL A 361 -15.62 2.92 10.24
C VAL A 361 -14.14 2.59 10.10
N TRP A 362 -13.81 1.71 9.16
CA TRP A 362 -12.48 1.11 9.00
C TRP A 362 -11.53 1.95 8.16
N TRP A 363 -10.32 2.13 8.68
CA TRP A 363 -9.27 2.94 8.05
C TRP A 363 -8.07 2.14 7.60
#